data_AF-A0A4Y7JSS0-F1
#
_entry.id   AF-A0A4Y7JSS0-F1
#
_cell.length_a   1.000
_cell.length_b   1.000
_cell.length_c   1.000
_cell.angle_alpha   90.00
_cell.angle_beta   90.00
_cell.angle_gamma   90.00
#
_symmetry.space_group_name_H-M   'P 1'
#
loop_
_entity.id
_entity.type
_entity.pdbx_description
1 polymer ?
#
loop_
_entity_poly.entity_id
_entity_poly.type
_entity_poly.pdbx_seq_one_letter_code
_entity_poly.pdbx_strand_id
1 'polypeptide(L)'
;MQTEIDEAIRMGLVGCLLQFHIKLKLTTEVIFLAVHILDQYLSVNLVAGKEFPLVGLTALVLAGKYEEDSGIPVGDYVNVAEGVYSKKQILDMEKLILRKLGWTLAIPTTYHFLVRFIKAAEADKEMENTIIYFAKSGLMQ
;
A
#
# COMPACT_ATOMS: atom_id res chain seq x y z
N MET A 1 -10.35 -12.41 -13.64
CA MET A 1 -9.48 -11.50 -14.41
C MET A 1 -10.15 -10.14 -14.42
N GLN A 2 -9.43 -9.07 -14.05
CA GLN A 2 -9.99 -7.71 -14.05
C GLN A 2 -10.33 -7.30 -15.48
N THR A 3 -11.45 -6.60 -15.67
CA THR A 3 -11.93 -6.15 -17.00
C THR A 3 -11.75 -4.65 -17.21
N GLU A 4 -11.70 -3.88 -16.13
CA GLU A 4 -11.63 -2.41 -16.17
C GLU A 4 -10.30 -1.84 -15.63
N ILE A 5 -9.44 -2.69 -15.06
CA ILE A 5 -8.17 -2.28 -14.45
C ILE A 5 -7.05 -2.92 -15.26
N ASP A 6 -6.31 -2.08 -15.98
CA ASP A 6 -5.08 -2.45 -16.66
C ASP A 6 -3.84 -2.01 -15.85
N GLU A 7 -2.67 -2.34 -16.37
CA GLU A 7 -1.38 -2.02 -15.76
C GLU A 7 -1.15 -0.50 -15.62
N ALA A 8 -1.60 0.30 -16.59
CA ALA A 8 -1.43 1.75 -16.56
C ALA A 8 -2.27 2.41 -15.47
N ILE A 9 -3.52 1.95 -15.30
CA ILE A 9 -4.42 2.38 -14.21
C ILE A 9 -3.85 1.97 -12.86
N ARG A 10 -3.33 0.74 -12.73
CA ARG A 10 -2.65 0.28 -11.51
C ARG A 10 -1.44 1.15 -11.19
N MET A 11 -0.58 1.41 -12.17
CA MET A 11 0.62 2.23 -12.00
C MET A 11 0.27 3.65 -11.53
N GLY A 12 -0.74 4.28 -12.13
CA GLY A 12 -1.23 5.58 -11.72
C GLY A 12 -1.71 5.61 -10.27
N LEU A 13 -2.44 4.57 -9.83
CA LEU A 13 -2.89 4.46 -8.45
C LEU A 13 -1.70 4.24 -7.48
N VAL A 14 -0.79 3.32 -7.78
CA VAL A 14 0.39 3.04 -6.93
C VAL A 14 1.25 4.29 -6.79
N GLY A 15 1.46 5.06 -7.87
CA GLY A 15 2.15 6.35 -7.82
C GLY A 15 1.46 7.36 -6.88
N CYS A 16 0.12 7.42 -6.93
CA CYS A 16 -0.67 8.24 -6.01
C CYS A 16 -0.52 7.79 -4.55
N LEU A 17 -0.59 6.47 -4.28
CA LEU A 17 -0.38 5.92 -2.94
C LEU A 17 1.03 6.20 -2.41
N LEU A 18 2.05 6.16 -3.26
CA LEU A 18 3.42 6.52 -2.88
C LEU A 18 3.51 7.99 -2.45
N GLN A 19 2.83 8.91 -3.15
CA GLN A 19 2.75 10.31 -2.73
C GLN A 19 2.05 10.47 -1.38
N PHE A 20 0.95 9.75 -1.14
CA PHE A 20 0.27 9.77 0.16
C PHE A 20 1.14 9.22 1.29
N HIS A 21 1.84 8.11 1.03
CA HIS A 21 2.81 7.52 1.96
C HIS A 21 3.89 8.53 2.37
N ILE A 22 4.45 9.29 1.41
CA ILE A 22 5.44 10.33 1.68
C ILE A 22 4.85 11.49 2.49
N LYS A 23 3.65 11.99 2.11
CA LYS A 23 2.98 13.11 2.80
C LYS A 23 2.64 12.76 4.26
N LEU A 24 2.21 11.52 4.51
CA LEU A 24 1.90 11.01 5.84
C LEU A 24 3.14 10.58 6.63
N LYS A 25 4.33 10.60 6.02
CA LYS A 25 5.61 10.18 6.63
C LYS A 25 5.57 8.75 7.18
N LEU A 26 4.90 7.85 6.46
CA LEU A 26 4.80 6.44 6.81
C LEU A 26 6.15 5.73 6.60
N THR A 27 6.37 4.65 7.35
CA THR A 27 7.49 3.71 7.19
C THR A 27 7.43 3.00 5.84
N THR A 28 8.57 2.53 5.35
CA THR A 28 8.66 1.96 3.99
C THR A 28 7.88 0.66 3.88
N GLU A 29 7.87 -0.12 4.97
CA GLU A 29 7.09 -1.33 5.20
C GLU A 29 5.63 -1.14 4.78
N VAL A 30 5.03 0.00 5.17
CA VAL A 30 3.62 0.32 4.89
C VAL A 30 3.31 0.33 3.40
N ILE A 31 4.14 0.95 2.55
CA ILE A 31 3.82 1.02 1.11
C ILE A 31 3.97 -0.34 0.43
N PHE A 32 4.96 -1.14 0.83
CA PHE A 32 5.12 -2.50 0.31
C PHE A 32 3.95 -3.40 0.73
N LEU A 33 3.51 -3.30 1.98
CA LEU A 33 2.35 -4.05 2.47
C LEU A 33 1.05 -3.57 1.82
N ALA A 34 0.88 -2.25 1.62
CA ALA A 34 -0.30 -1.69 0.97
C ALA A 34 -0.47 -2.20 -0.46
N VAL A 35 0.60 -2.20 -1.25
CA VAL A 35 0.59 -2.74 -2.62
C VAL A 35 0.32 -4.24 -2.61
N HIS A 36 0.91 -4.98 -1.67
CA HIS A 36 0.62 -6.40 -1.51
C HIS A 36 -0.87 -6.67 -1.24
N ILE A 37 -1.48 -5.97 -0.27
CA ILE A 37 -2.90 -6.09 0.06
C ILE A 37 -3.78 -5.74 -1.15
N LEU A 38 -3.43 -4.67 -1.88
CA LEU A 38 -4.15 -4.26 -3.09
C LEU A 38 -4.15 -5.36 -4.15
N ASP A 39 -2.98 -5.87 -4.51
CA ASP A 39 -2.83 -6.88 -5.55
C ASP A 39 -3.49 -8.21 -5.14
N GLN A 40 -3.37 -8.60 -3.87
CA GLN A 40 -4.03 -9.79 -3.34
C GLN A 40 -5.56 -9.64 -3.43
N TYR A 41 -6.12 -8.47 -3.06
CA TYR A 41 -7.55 -8.22 -3.16
C TYR A 41 -8.05 -8.26 -4.62
N LEU A 42 -7.32 -7.66 -5.56
CA LEU A 42 -7.63 -7.73 -6.98
C LEU A 42 -7.56 -9.15 -7.55
N SER A 43 -6.74 -10.03 -6.98
CA SER A 43 -6.61 -11.41 -7.44
C SER A 43 -7.86 -12.26 -7.14
N VAL A 44 -8.59 -11.92 -6.06
CA VAL A 44 -9.76 -12.69 -5.59
C VAL A 44 -11.10 -11.95 -5.71
N ASN A 45 -11.08 -10.67 -6.10
CA ASN A 45 -12.29 -9.85 -6.19
C ASN A 45 -12.28 -8.96 -7.45
N LEU A 46 -13.36 -8.99 -8.23
CA LEU A 46 -13.54 -8.06 -9.35
C LEU A 46 -13.88 -6.67 -8.79
N VAL A 47 -13.15 -5.66 -9.25
CA VAL A 47 -13.29 -4.28 -8.78
C VAL A 47 -13.62 -3.38 -9.97
N ALA A 48 -14.66 -2.56 -9.83
CA ALA A 48 -14.98 -1.55 -10.82
C ALA A 48 -13.90 -0.45 -10.81
N GLY A 49 -13.52 0.08 -11.97
CA GLY A 49 -12.46 1.08 -12.08
C GLY A 49 -12.71 2.32 -11.21
N LYS A 50 -13.97 2.71 -11.02
CA LYS A 50 -14.37 3.82 -10.13
C LYS A 50 -14.15 3.54 -8.63
N GLU A 51 -14.13 2.28 -8.22
CA GLU A 51 -13.94 1.86 -6.84
C GLU A 51 -12.46 1.57 -6.53
N PHE A 52 -11.66 1.35 -7.58
CA PHE A 52 -10.26 0.97 -7.46
C PHE A 52 -9.42 1.95 -6.61
N PRO A 53 -9.54 3.29 -6.73
CA PRO A 53 -8.77 4.19 -5.88
C PRO A 53 -9.18 4.14 -4.39
N LEU A 54 -10.46 3.86 -4.09
CA LEU A 54 -10.92 3.65 -2.72
C LEU A 54 -10.31 2.37 -2.13
N VAL A 55 -10.23 1.29 -2.92
CA VAL A 55 -9.54 0.05 -2.51
C VAL A 55 -8.08 0.34 -2.20
N GLY A 56 -7.37 1.06 -3.07
CA GLY A 56 -5.97 1.44 -2.85
C GLY A 56 -5.75 2.28 -1.60
N LEU A 57 -6.55 3.33 -1.39
CA LEU A 57 -6.45 4.16 -0.18
C LEU A 57 -6.72 3.33 1.08
N THR A 58 -7.70 2.43 1.03
CA THR A 58 -8.03 1.56 2.16
C THR A 58 -6.95 0.52 2.43
N ALA A 59 -6.29 -0.01 1.40
CA ALA A 59 -5.13 -0.89 1.54
C ALA A 59 -3.97 -0.17 2.26
N LEU A 60 -3.74 1.11 1.94
CA LEU A 60 -2.75 1.94 2.64
C LEU A 60 -3.12 2.19 4.11
N VAL A 61 -4.41 2.40 4.42
CA VAL A 61 -4.91 2.52 5.80
C VAL A 61 -4.68 1.22 6.57
N LEU A 62 -5.00 0.07 5.98
CA LEU A 62 -4.80 -1.25 6.59
C LEU A 62 -3.32 -1.51 6.88
N ALA A 63 -2.44 -1.24 5.91
CA ALA A 63 -1.00 -1.40 6.08
C ALA A 63 -0.44 -0.46 7.15
N GLY A 64 -0.88 0.80 7.17
CA GLY A 64 -0.50 1.77 8.21
C GLY A 64 -0.92 1.33 9.60
N LYS A 65 -2.12 0.75 9.76
CA LYS A 65 -2.55 0.16 11.04
C LYS A 65 -1.74 -1.06 11.47
N TYR A 66 -1.12 -1.77 10.52
CA TYR A 66 -0.38 -3.00 10.79
C TYR A 66 1.08 -2.73 11.15
N GLU A 67 1.75 -1.80 10.44
CA GLU A 67 3.19 -1.55 10.55
C GLU A 67 3.55 -0.33 11.43
N GLU A 68 2.65 0.66 11.61
CA GLU A 68 2.96 1.85 12.42
C GLU A 68 2.59 1.64 13.90
N ASP A 69 3.60 1.70 14.78
CA ASP A 69 3.42 1.56 16.22
C ASP A 69 2.42 2.57 16.82
N SER A 70 2.48 3.83 16.39
CA SER A 70 1.58 4.89 16.86
C SER A 70 0.24 4.94 16.13
N GLY A 71 0.13 4.22 15.00
CA GLY A 71 -0.95 4.35 14.03
C GLY A 71 -1.10 5.76 13.45
N ILE A 72 -1.92 5.88 12.41
CA ILE A 72 -2.37 7.17 11.87
C ILE A 72 -3.91 7.21 11.89
N PRO A 73 -4.54 8.28 12.41
CA PRO A 73 -5.98 8.45 12.33
C PRO A 73 -6.49 8.37 10.90
N VAL A 74 -7.60 7.65 10.67
CA VAL A 74 -8.25 7.58 9.34
C VAL A 74 -8.59 8.97 8.79
N GLY A 75 -8.80 9.97 9.65
CA GLY A 75 -9.01 11.36 9.25
C GLY A 75 -7.85 11.95 8.44
N ASP A 76 -6.60 11.56 8.74
CA ASP A 76 -5.44 12.08 8.02
C ASP A 76 -5.33 11.48 6.61
N TYR A 77 -5.76 10.23 6.43
CA TYR A 77 -5.92 9.62 5.10
C TYR A 77 -7.04 10.27 4.29
N VAL A 78 -8.14 10.67 4.95
CA VAL A 78 -9.20 11.46 4.30
C VAL A 78 -8.64 12.83 3.88
N ASN A 79 -7.86 13.48 4.73
CA ASN A 79 -7.26 14.78 4.46
C ASN A 79 -6.23 14.72 3.31
N VAL A 80 -5.36 13.71 3.28
CA VAL A 80 -4.34 13.57 2.23
C VAL A 80 -4.98 13.26 0.86
N ALA A 81 -6.14 12.59 0.88
CA ALA A 81 -6.97 12.33 -0.30
C ALA A 81 -7.98 13.45 -0.58
N GLU A 82 -7.79 14.64 0.01
CA GLU A 82 -8.61 15.85 -0.21
C GLU A 82 -10.12 15.64 0.00
N GLY A 83 -10.50 14.72 0.89
CA GLY A 83 -11.90 14.44 1.19
C GLY A 83 -12.67 13.71 0.09
N VAL A 84 -12.00 13.21 -0.96
CA VAL A 84 -12.62 12.43 -2.05
C VAL A 84 -13.42 11.24 -1.51
N TYR A 85 -12.95 10.64 -0.42
CA TYR A 85 -13.63 9.56 0.28
C TYR A 85 -13.87 9.91 1.75
N SER A 86 -15.08 9.64 2.23
CA SER A 86 -15.43 9.79 3.64
C SER A 86 -14.81 8.68 4.49
N LYS A 87 -14.59 8.98 5.78
CA LYS A 87 -14.18 7.98 6.79
C LYS A 87 -15.08 6.73 6.77
N LYS A 88 -16.39 6.91 6.57
CA LYS A 88 -17.33 5.79 6.50
C LYS A 88 -17.05 4.87 5.30
N GLN A 89 -16.82 5.43 4.11
CA GLN A 89 -16.50 4.65 2.92
C GLN A 89 -15.21 3.84 3.12
N ILE A 90 -14.18 4.44 3.72
CA ILE A 90 -12.92 3.75 4.04
C ILE A 90 -13.16 2.59 5.01
N LEU A 91 -13.91 2.82 6.10
CA LEU A 91 -14.19 1.79 7.10
C LEU A 91 -15.08 0.66 6.57
N ASP A 92 -15.99 0.96 5.64
CA ASP A 92 -16.82 -0.07 5.01
C ASP A 92 -16.02 -0.88 3.98
N MET A 93 -15.12 -0.23 3.22
CA MET A 93 -14.18 -0.93 2.34
C MET A 93 -13.18 -1.79 3.14
N GLU A 94 -12.72 -1.32 4.29
CA GLU A 94 -11.80 -2.05 5.16
C GLU A 94 -12.38 -3.42 5.55
N LYS A 95 -13.65 -3.44 5.97
CA LYS A 95 -14.36 -4.69 6.30
C LYS A 95 -14.46 -5.61 5.09
N LEU A 96 -14.66 -5.08 3.89
CA LEU A 96 -14.75 -5.88 2.67
C LEU A 96 -13.40 -6.52 2.33
N ILE A 97 -12.31 -5.75 2.36
CA ILE A 97 -10.95 -6.25 2.11
C ILE A 97 -10.60 -7.34 3.11
N LEU A 98 -10.76 -7.07 4.41
CA LEU A 98 -10.44 -8.04 5.47
C LEU A 98 -11.23 -9.34 5.35
N ARG A 99 -12.53 -9.25 5.04
CA ARG A 99 -13.38 -10.44 4.84
C ARG A 99 -12.96 -11.24 3.63
N LYS A 100 -12.63 -10.59 2.51
CA LYS A 100 -12.21 -11.26 1.28
C LYS A 100 -10.85 -11.93 1.41
N LEU A 101 -9.94 -11.33 2.16
CA LEU A 101 -8.60 -11.86 2.41
C LEU A 101 -8.53 -12.81 3.62
N GLY A 102 -9.66 -13.07 4.30
CA GLY A 102 -9.70 -13.93 5.48
C GLY A 102 -8.78 -13.46 6.61
N TRP A 103 -8.66 -12.13 6.78
CA TRP A 103 -7.77 -11.51 7.79
C TRP A 103 -6.28 -11.85 7.66
N THR A 104 -5.88 -12.45 6.54
CA THR A 104 -4.48 -12.81 6.27
C THR A 104 -3.83 -11.67 5.50
N LEU A 105 -3.35 -10.66 6.23
CA LEU A 105 -2.64 -9.50 5.67
C LEU A 105 -1.12 -9.67 5.68
N ALA A 106 -0.60 -10.49 6.59
CA ALA A 106 0.82 -10.52 6.92
C ALA A 106 1.53 -11.69 6.24
N ILE A 107 2.19 -11.40 5.12
CA ILE A 107 3.25 -12.25 4.57
C ILE A 107 4.53 -11.43 4.45
N PRO A 108 5.72 -12.06 4.49
CA PRO A 108 6.97 -11.37 4.23
C PRO A 108 6.95 -10.68 2.87
N THR A 109 6.96 -9.35 2.87
CA THR A 109 7.10 -8.55 1.66
C THR A 109 8.55 -8.55 1.16
N THR A 110 8.78 -8.17 -0.10
CA THR A 110 10.13 -8.02 -0.68
C THR A 110 11.05 -7.16 0.18
N TYR A 111 10.49 -6.16 0.88
CA TYR A 111 11.22 -5.30 1.80
C TYR A 111 11.90 -6.07 2.94
N HIS A 112 11.24 -7.08 3.51
CA HIS A 112 11.81 -7.91 4.58
C HIS A 112 13.10 -8.63 4.14
N PHE A 113 13.11 -9.13 2.89
CA PHE A 113 14.29 -9.76 2.32
C PHE A 113 15.38 -8.74 1.99
N LEU A 114 15.01 -7.58 1.44
CA LEU A 114 15.94 -6.48 1.15
C LEU A 114 16.70 -6.03 2.39
N VAL A 115 16.01 -5.79 3.50
CA VAL A 115 16.65 -5.40 4.78
C VAL A 115 17.65 -6.46 5.24
N ARG A 116 17.34 -7.75 5.06
CA ARG A 116 18.26 -8.84 5.41
C ARG A 116 19.51 -8.83 4.52
N PHE A 117 19.36 -8.60 3.22
CA PHE A 117 20.49 -8.52 2.28
C PHE A 117 21.35 -7.27 2.48
N ILE A 118 20.74 -6.11 2.73
CA ILE A 118 21.44 -4.86 3.05
C ILE A 118 22.33 -5.06 4.28
N LYS A 119 21.78 -5.66 5.35
CA LYS A 119 22.54 -5.98 6.57
C LYS A 119 23.68 -6.96 6.31
N ALA A 120 23.45 -8.01 5.52
CA ALA A 120 24.47 -9.00 5.19
C ALA A 120 25.59 -8.45 4.29
N ALA A 121 25.27 -7.43 3.47
CA ALA A 121 26.23 -6.74 2.61
C ALA A 121 27.03 -5.65 3.35
N GLU A 122 26.74 -5.39 4.63
CA GLU A 122 27.33 -4.28 5.39
C GLU A 122 27.23 -2.93 4.65
N ALA A 123 26.12 -2.74 3.93
CA ALA A 123 25.92 -1.56 3.09
C ALA A 123 25.87 -0.28 3.93
N ASP A 124 26.49 0.78 3.43
CA ASP A 124 26.38 2.10 4.03
C ASP A 124 24.99 2.72 3.79
N LYS A 125 24.75 3.89 4.38
CA LYS A 125 23.43 4.53 4.32
C LYS A 125 23.06 5.00 2.91
N GLU A 126 24.06 5.37 2.10
CA GLU A 126 23.84 5.82 0.73
C GLU A 126 23.37 4.66 -0.15
N MET A 127 24.04 3.51 -0.04
CA MET A 127 23.68 2.27 -0.72
C MET A 127 22.32 1.76 -0.26
N GLU A 128 22.03 1.78 1.05
CA GLU A 128 20.70 1.43 1.59
C GLU A 128 19.60 2.28 0.97
N ASN A 129 19.75 3.61 0.96
CA ASN A 129 18.77 4.53 0.39
C ASN A 129 18.56 4.28 -1.12
N THR A 130 19.64 3.99 -1.84
CA THR A 130 19.63 3.70 -3.28
C THR A 130 18.87 2.39 -3.57
N ILE A 131 19.16 1.34 -2.80
CA ILE A 131 18.46 0.05 -2.91
C ILE A 131 16.96 0.21 -2.62
N ILE A 132 16.60 0.92 -1.56
CA ILE A 132 15.19 1.18 -1.20
C ILE A 132 14.49 1.98 -2.30
N TYR A 133 15.17 2.97 -2.88
CA TYR A 133 14.64 3.77 -3.98
C TYR A 133 14.32 2.90 -5.22
N PHE A 134 15.24 2.03 -5.63
CA PHE A 134 15.01 1.11 -6.74
C PHE A 134 13.90 0.11 -6.43
N ALA A 135 13.85 -0.42 -5.20
CA ALA A 135 12.81 -1.34 -4.79
C ALA A 135 11.42 -0.68 -4.81
N LYS A 136 11.29 0.56 -4.34
CA LYS A 136 10.05 1.34 -4.44
C LYS A 136 9.66 1.60 -5.89
N SER A 137 10.62 1.89 -6.75
CA SER A 137 10.38 2.06 -8.19
C SER A 137 9.85 0.79 -8.85
N GLY A 138 10.32 -0.38 -8.41
CA GLY A 138 9.82 -1.67 -8.87
C GLY A 138 8.36 -1.97 -8.51
N LEU A 139 7.76 -1.29 -7.53
CA LEU A 139 6.33 -1.43 -7.22
C LEU A 139 5.42 -0.84 -8.31
N MET A 140 5.96 0.08 -9.12
CA MET A 140 5.27 0.71 -10.24
C MET A 140 5.37 -0.08 -11.55
N GLN A 141 6.06 -1.22 -11.54
CA GLN A 141 6.13 -2.16 -12.67
C GLN A 141 5.11 -3.30 -12.50
#